data_AF-A0A8H5JXE9-F1
#
_entry.id   AF-A0A8H5JXE9-F1
#
_cell.length_a   1.000
_cell.length_b   1.000
_cell.length_c   1.000
_cell.angle_alpha   90.00
_cell.angle_beta   90.00
_cell.angle_gamma   90.00
#
_symmetry.space_group_name_H-M   'P 1'
#
loop_
_entity.id
_entity.type
_entity.pdbx_description
1 polymer ?
#
loop_
_entity_poly.entity_id
_entity_poly.type
_entity_poly.pdbx_seq_one_letter_code
_entity_poly.pdbx_strand_id
1 'polypeptide(L)'
;MCLVGFDVADEKLRLSHRNVQKNVEELSSLHKEVKDLEAANNNGNKDPRMAELLEGLLNKMALSTERRRAEYAERQATVQEKKDALANALSHKKVVQKRYDDEYASNGQSRRLVEIASDLKVARDRKENAELVRWDAEFRMEAAKQNLLQ
;
A
#
# COMPACT_ATOMS: atom_id res chain seq x y z
N MET A 1 -5.54 -8.78 26.70
CA MET A 1 -5.27 -7.32 26.63
C MET A 1 -4.77 -7.00 25.24
N CYS A 2 -5.64 -6.49 24.37
CA CYS A 2 -5.27 -6.02 23.02
C CYS A 2 -5.78 -4.58 22.89
N LEU A 3 -4.94 -3.60 23.23
CA LEU A 3 -5.25 -2.17 23.04
C LEU A 3 -4.18 -1.40 22.27
N VAL A 4 -3.03 -2.01 21.95
CA VAL A 4 -1.88 -1.29 21.35
C VAL A 4 -2.07 -0.98 19.85
N GLY A 5 -3.04 -1.61 19.18
CA GLY A 5 -3.26 -1.44 17.74
C GLY A 5 -4.13 -0.25 17.35
N PHE A 6 -4.96 0.26 18.26
CA PHE A 6 -5.91 1.34 17.97
C PHE A 6 -5.23 2.72 18.00
N ASP A 7 -4.31 2.94 18.94
CA ASP A 7 -3.62 4.22 19.11
C ASP A 7 -2.70 4.57 17.93
N VAL A 8 -2.03 3.58 17.34
CA VAL A 8 -1.12 3.81 16.19
C VAL A 8 -1.88 4.20 14.92
N ALA A 9 -3.09 3.67 14.73
CA ALA A 9 -3.93 4.01 13.59
C ALA A 9 -4.50 5.43 13.72
N ASP A 10 -4.92 5.82 14.94
CA ASP A 10 -5.47 7.14 15.24
C ASP A 10 -4.39 8.24 15.20
N GLU A 11 -3.17 7.94 15.68
CA GLU A 11 -2.01 8.83 15.57
C GLU A 11 -1.64 9.10 14.10
N LYS A 12 -1.64 8.06 13.26
CA LYS A 12 -1.41 8.18 11.81
C LYS A 12 -2.50 9.02 11.13
N LEU A 13 -3.76 8.84 11.52
CA LEU A 13 -4.88 9.61 11.00
C LEU A 13 -4.73 11.09 11.36
N ARG A 14 -4.38 11.41 12.60
CA ARG A 14 -4.14 12.78 13.08
C ARG A 14 -2.96 13.46 12.39
N LEU A 15 -1.85 12.74 12.19
CA LEU A 15 -0.70 13.22 11.43
C LEU A 15 -1.07 13.50 9.97
N SER A 16 -1.81 12.59 9.33
CA SER A 16 -2.33 12.78 7.98
C SER A 16 -3.22 14.01 7.89
N HIS A 17 -4.13 14.22 8.84
CA HIS A 17 -5.02 15.38 8.86
C HIS A 17 -4.24 16.70 8.98
N ARG A 18 -3.27 16.78 9.89
CA ARG A 18 -2.40 17.96 10.03
C ARG A 18 -1.59 18.24 8.76
N ASN A 19 -1.08 17.21 8.10
CA ASN A 19 -0.33 17.36 6.85
C ASN A 19 -1.23 17.88 5.72
N VAL A 20 -2.45 17.36 5.59
CA VAL A 20 -3.43 17.87 4.62
C VAL A 20 -3.77 19.33 4.91
N GLN A 21 -3.97 19.71 6.17
CA GLN A 21 -4.30 21.07 6.55
C GLN A 21 -3.18 22.06 6.19
N LYS A 22 -1.93 21.71 6.49
CA LYS A 22 -0.76 22.49 6.06
C LYS A 22 -0.65 22.62 4.54
N ASN A 23 -0.90 21.54 3.82
CA ASN A 23 -0.88 21.56 2.36
C ASN A 23 -1.98 22.50 1.79
N VAL A 24 -3.17 22.51 2.40
CA VAL A 24 -4.27 23.41 2.00
C VAL A 24 -3.92 24.87 2.25
N GLU A 25 -3.29 25.18 3.39
CA GLU A 25 -2.82 26.53 3.72
C GLU A 25 -1.71 27.00 2.76
N GLU A 26 -0.74 26.14 2.46
CA GLU A 26 0.31 26.43 1.48
C GLU A 26 -0.26 26.63 0.08
N LEU A 27 -1.19 25.78 -0.37
CA LEU A 27 -1.84 25.90 -1.68
C LEU A 27 -2.68 27.18 -1.77
N SER A 28 -3.37 27.57 -0.70
CA SER A 28 -4.14 28.81 -0.66
C SER A 28 -3.25 30.05 -0.74
N SER A 29 -2.08 30.00 -0.08
CA SER A 29 -1.08 31.08 -0.16
C SER A 29 -0.47 31.19 -1.56
N LEU A 30 -0.07 30.05 -2.14
CA LEU A 30 0.45 29.99 -3.51
C LEU A 30 -0.58 30.46 -4.54
N HIS A 31 -1.85 30.10 -4.39
CA HIS A 31 -2.90 30.56 -5.29
C HIS A 31 -3.06 32.08 -5.27
N LYS A 32 -2.99 32.70 -4.08
CA LYS A 32 -3.04 34.16 -3.93
C LYS A 32 -1.82 34.81 -4.58
N GLU A 33 -0.64 34.25 -4.38
CA GLU A 33 0.62 34.77 -4.92
C GLU A 33 0.68 34.68 -6.46
N VAL A 34 0.23 33.56 -7.04
CA VAL A 34 0.06 33.43 -8.50
C VAL A 34 -0.88 34.50 -9.04
N LYS A 35 -2.02 34.72 -8.38
CA LYS A 35 -3.04 35.69 -8.82
C LYS A 35 -2.54 37.14 -8.75
N ASP A 36 -1.79 37.47 -7.70
CA ASP A 36 -1.19 38.80 -7.52
C ASP A 36 -0.10 39.04 -8.59
N LEU A 37 0.69 38.01 -8.92
CA LEU A 37 1.71 38.07 -9.96
C LEU A 37 1.11 38.09 -11.39
N GLU A 38 0.02 37.38 -11.65
CA GLU A 38 -0.72 37.43 -12.92
C GLU A 38 -1.26 38.85 -13.17
N ALA A 39 -1.79 39.50 -12.13
CA ALA A 39 -2.23 40.89 -12.20
C ALA A 39 -1.08 41.87 -12.49
N ALA A 40 0.11 41.63 -11.93
CA ALA A 40 1.31 42.43 -12.19
C ALA A 40 1.85 42.25 -13.62
N ASN A 41 1.85 41.02 -14.14
CA ASN A 41 2.39 40.68 -15.46
C ASN A 41 1.50 41.20 -16.61
N ASN A 42 0.17 41.24 -16.42
CA ASN A 42 -0.77 41.83 -17.37
C ASN A 42 -0.60 43.36 -17.56
N ASN A 43 0.14 44.03 -16.66
CA ASN A 43 0.48 45.45 -16.77
C ASN A 43 1.84 45.72 -17.45
N GLY A 44 2.44 44.71 -18.09
CA GLY A 44 3.66 44.84 -18.90
C GLY A 44 4.98 44.81 -18.12
N ASN A 45 4.93 44.60 -16.80
CA ASN A 45 6.10 44.49 -15.95
C ASN A 45 6.38 43.00 -15.65
N LYS A 46 7.35 42.39 -16.34
CA LYS A 46 7.76 41.00 -16.09
C LYS A 46 8.49 40.92 -14.76
N ASP A 47 7.76 40.57 -13.70
CA ASP A 47 8.33 40.43 -12.36
C ASP A 47 9.21 39.16 -12.29
N PRO A 48 10.51 39.27 -11.99
CA PRO A 48 11.40 38.10 -11.82
C PRO A 48 10.93 37.15 -10.71
N ARG A 49 10.13 37.63 -9.72
CA ARG A 49 9.52 36.78 -8.68
C ARG A 49 8.54 35.75 -9.26
N MET A 50 7.93 36.04 -10.41
CA MET A 50 7.07 35.08 -11.10
C MET A 50 7.86 33.87 -11.61
N ALA A 51 9.10 34.09 -12.08
CA ALA A 51 9.95 32.99 -12.54
C ALA A 51 10.38 32.09 -11.37
N GLU A 52 10.77 32.68 -10.24
CA GLU A 52 11.13 31.95 -9.02
C GLU A 52 9.94 31.16 -8.44
N LEU A 53 8.73 31.75 -8.46
CA LEU A 53 7.53 31.07 -8.00
C LEU A 53 7.14 29.89 -8.89
N LEU A 54 7.20 30.06 -10.22
CA LEU A 54 6.93 28.99 -11.18
C LEU A 54 7.96 27.86 -11.04
N GLU A 55 9.24 28.18 -10.88
CA GLU A 55 10.30 27.20 -10.62
C GLU A 55 10.06 26.45 -9.30
N GLY A 56 9.67 27.15 -8.24
CA GLY A 56 9.31 26.55 -6.95
C GLY A 56 8.11 25.61 -7.04
N LEU A 57 7.06 25.99 -7.79
CA LEU A 57 5.88 25.15 -8.04
C LEU A 57 6.23 23.91 -8.86
N LEU A 58 7.03 24.06 -9.91
CA LEU A 58 7.51 22.94 -10.74
C LEU A 58 8.32 21.94 -9.89
N ASN A 59 9.21 22.43 -9.04
CA ASN A 59 9.99 21.60 -8.12
C ASN A 59 9.10 20.84 -7.12
N LYS A 60 8.09 21.50 -6.55
CA LYS A 60 7.12 20.83 -5.65
C LYS A 60 6.30 19.76 -6.38
N MET A 61 5.86 20.02 -7.62
CA MET A 61 5.14 19.03 -8.43
C MET A 61 6.02 17.83 -8.81
N ALA A 62 7.29 18.07 -9.14
CA ALA A 62 8.27 17.02 -9.41
C ALA A 62 8.45 16.12 -8.19
N LEU A 63 8.70 16.70 -7.01
CA LEU A 63 8.83 15.96 -5.75
C LEU A 63 7.56 15.18 -5.39
N SER A 64 6.38 15.75 -5.60
CA SER A 64 5.10 15.05 -5.40
C SER A 64 4.97 13.83 -6.31
N THR A 65 5.36 13.98 -7.57
CA THR A 65 5.34 12.89 -8.56
C THR A 65 6.35 11.80 -8.22
N GLU A 66 7.55 12.16 -7.78
CA GLU A 66 8.57 11.20 -7.31
C GLU A 66 8.10 10.42 -6.09
N ARG A 67 7.48 11.07 -5.11
CA ARG A 67 6.89 10.39 -3.93
C ARG A 67 5.83 9.37 -4.34
N ARG A 68 4.94 9.73 -5.28
CA ARG A 68 3.91 8.82 -5.80
C ARG A 68 4.49 7.64 -6.56
N ARG A 69 5.56 7.86 -7.35
CA ARG A 69 6.31 6.78 -8.02
C ARG A 69 6.97 5.84 -7.02
N ALA A 70 7.60 6.38 -5.98
CA ALA A 70 8.23 5.60 -4.93
C ALA A 70 7.20 4.74 -4.17
N GLU A 71 6.07 5.33 -3.76
CA GLU A 71 5.00 4.58 -3.11
C GLU A 71 4.50 3.45 -4.02
N TYR A 72 4.23 3.72 -5.30
CA TYR A 72 3.77 2.68 -6.22
C TYR A 72 4.78 1.52 -6.35
N ALA A 73 6.08 1.83 -6.45
CA ALA A 73 7.14 0.82 -6.51
C ALA A 73 7.21 -0.02 -5.23
N GLU A 74 7.11 0.61 -4.05
CA GLU A 74 7.05 -0.12 -2.77
C GLU A 74 5.84 -1.05 -2.68
N ARG A 75 4.67 -0.61 -3.18
CA ARG A 75 3.46 -1.44 -3.22
C ARG A 75 3.63 -2.62 -4.18
N GLN A 76 4.25 -2.43 -5.34
CA GLN A 76 4.56 -3.52 -6.27
C GLN A 76 5.45 -4.59 -5.60
N ALA A 77 6.51 -4.16 -4.91
CA ALA A 77 7.39 -5.07 -4.17
C ALA A 77 6.61 -5.85 -3.10
N THR A 78 5.77 -5.15 -2.33
CA THR A 78 4.91 -5.77 -1.31
C THR A 78 3.98 -6.84 -1.90
N VAL A 79 3.34 -6.55 -3.04
CA VAL A 79 2.48 -7.52 -3.73
C VAL A 79 3.27 -8.75 -4.14
N GLN A 80 4.49 -8.57 -4.65
CA GLN A 80 5.35 -9.68 -5.03
C GLN A 80 5.69 -10.58 -3.83
N GLU A 81 6.08 -9.99 -2.69
CA GLU A 81 6.32 -10.75 -1.45
C GLU A 81 5.08 -11.56 -1.01
N LYS A 82 3.87 -10.98 -1.13
CA LYS A 82 2.64 -11.70 -0.77
C LYS A 82 2.31 -12.83 -1.75
N LYS A 83 2.63 -12.67 -3.03
CA LYS A 83 2.52 -13.75 -4.03
C LYS A 83 3.46 -14.90 -3.71
N ASP A 84 4.70 -14.61 -3.33
CA ASP A 84 5.68 -15.62 -2.95
C ASP A 84 5.25 -16.34 -1.66
N ALA A 85 4.75 -15.60 -0.67
CA ALA A 85 4.19 -16.18 0.56
C ALA A 85 3.00 -17.11 0.27
N LEU A 86 2.10 -16.73 -0.64
CA LEU A 86 0.99 -17.58 -1.09
C LEU A 86 1.49 -18.84 -1.80
N ALA A 87 2.49 -18.72 -2.69
CA ALA A 87 3.09 -19.87 -3.37
C ALA A 87 3.70 -20.87 -2.38
N ASN A 88 4.39 -20.37 -1.35
CA ASN A 88 4.93 -21.19 -0.27
C ASN A 88 3.83 -21.89 0.54
N ALA A 89 2.76 -21.17 0.91
CA ALA A 89 1.62 -21.75 1.63
C ALA A 89 0.90 -22.84 0.79
N LEU A 90 0.73 -22.61 -0.51
CA LEU A 90 0.18 -23.59 -1.45
C LEU A 90 1.07 -24.84 -1.56
N SER A 91 2.39 -24.66 -1.68
CA SER A 91 3.34 -25.76 -1.73
C SER A 91 3.28 -26.61 -0.45
N HIS A 92 3.30 -25.96 0.72
CA HIS A 92 3.17 -26.66 2.00
C HIS A 92 1.84 -27.41 2.11
N LYS A 93 0.71 -26.80 1.74
CA LYS A 93 -0.59 -27.46 1.72
C LYS A 93 -0.57 -28.71 0.83
N LYS A 94 0.02 -28.65 -0.37
CA LYS A 94 0.13 -29.81 -1.27
C LYS A 94 0.92 -30.95 -0.64
N VAL A 95 2.02 -30.65 0.07
CA VAL A 95 2.82 -31.67 0.77
C VAL A 95 2.00 -32.35 1.88
N VAL A 96 1.27 -31.57 2.68
CA VAL A 96 0.44 -32.12 3.76
C VAL A 96 -0.75 -32.90 3.21
N GLN A 97 -1.40 -32.41 2.15
CA GLN A 97 -2.47 -33.14 1.46
C GLN A 97 -1.96 -34.49 0.95
N LYS A 98 -0.80 -34.52 0.30
CA LYS A 98 -0.21 -35.77 -0.17
C LYS A 98 0.02 -36.76 0.98
N ARG A 99 0.55 -36.30 2.12
CA ARG A 99 0.73 -37.15 3.31
C ARG A 99 -0.59 -37.71 3.83
N TYR A 100 -1.65 -36.89 3.81
CA TYR A 100 -2.99 -37.33 4.20
C TYR A 100 -3.50 -38.43 3.26
N ASP A 101 -3.38 -38.21 1.95
CA ASP A 101 -3.83 -39.15 0.92
C ASP A 101 -3.04 -40.47 1.00
N ASP A 102 -1.71 -40.40 1.18
CA ASP A 102 -0.82 -41.55 1.32
C ASP A 102 -1.14 -42.37 2.59
N GLU A 103 -1.39 -41.70 3.73
CA GLU A 103 -1.76 -42.37 4.99
C GLU A 103 -3.14 -43.02 4.90
N TYR A 104 -4.12 -42.32 4.30
CA TYR A 104 -5.47 -42.87 4.11
C TYR A 104 -5.45 -44.09 3.19
N ALA A 105 -4.70 -44.02 2.09
CA ALA A 105 -4.57 -45.13 1.15
C ALA A 105 -3.89 -46.36 1.76
N SER A 106 -2.89 -46.16 2.63
CA SER A 106 -2.11 -47.25 3.22
C SER A 106 -2.79 -47.86 4.46
N ASN A 107 -3.39 -47.03 5.31
CA ASN A 107 -3.82 -47.42 6.66
C ASN A 107 -5.32 -47.19 6.92
N GLY A 108 -6.08 -46.66 5.95
CA GLY A 108 -7.49 -46.33 6.12
C GLY A 108 -7.69 -45.26 7.22
N GLN A 109 -8.69 -45.44 8.07
CA GLN A 109 -8.85 -44.59 9.26
C GLN A 109 -7.87 -45.00 10.36
N SER A 110 -6.84 -44.18 10.56
CA SER A 110 -5.83 -44.37 11.61
C SER A 110 -5.78 -43.18 12.56
N ARG A 111 -5.22 -43.38 13.76
CA ARG A 111 -4.96 -42.27 14.70
C ARG A 111 -4.03 -41.22 14.10
N ARG A 112 -3.02 -41.64 13.33
CA ARG A 112 -2.09 -40.75 12.63
C ARG A 112 -2.79 -39.93 11.56
N LEU A 113 -3.78 -40.49 10.88
CA LEU A 113 -4.58 -39.76 9.90
C LEU A 113 -5.29 -38.54 10.54
N VAL A 114 -5.78 -38.66 11.77
CA VAL A 114 -6.42 -37.56 12.51
C VAL A 114 -5.43 -36.42 12.78
N GLU A 115 -4.18 -36.76 13.13
CA GLU A 115 -3.11 -35.77 13.32
C GLU A 115 -2.77 -35.06 12.00
N ILE A 116 -2.63 -35.81 10.91
CA ILE A 116 -2.37 -35.24 9.58
C ILE A 116 -3.56 -34.40 9.10
N ALA A 117 -4.80 -34.79 9.42
CA ALA A 117 -5.99 -34.01 9.10
C ALA A 117 -5.99 -32.65 9.82
N SER A 118 -5.54 -32.61 11.07
CA SER A 118 -5.35 -31.37 11.83
C SER A 118 -4.31 -30.47 11.16
N ASP A 119 -3.16 -31.03 10.76
CA ASP A 119 -2.13 -30.29 10.02
C ASP A 119 -2.65 -29.78 8.68
N LEU A 120 -3.45 -30.57 7.97
CA LEU A 120 -4.05 -30.20 6.70
C LEU A 120 -5.01 -29.01 6.86
N LYS A 121 -5.80 -29.00 7.94
CA LYS A 121 -6.64 -27.86 8.29
C LYS A 121 -5.79 -26.60 8.51
N VAL A 122 -4.73 -26.69 9.31
CA VAL A 122 -3.82 -25.56 9.55
C VAL A 122 -3.18 -25.06 8.24
N ALA A 123 -2.75 -25.97 7.36
CA ALA A 123 -2.19 -25.60 6.07
C ALA A 123 -3.22 -24.93 5.14
N ARG A 124 -4.49 -25.36 5.20
CA ARG A 124 -5.59 -24.73 4.48
C ARG A 124 -5.85 -23.31 4.99
N ASP A 125 -5.98 -23.12 6.30
CA ASP A 125 -6.22 -21.83 6.92
C ASP A 125 -5.08 -20.84 6.60
N ARG A 126 -3.83 -21.31 6.64
CA ARG A 126 -2.65 -20.51 6.25
C ARG A 126 -2.71 -20.06 4.79
N LYS A 127 -3.10 -20.95 3.88
CA LYS A 127 -3.28 -20.62 2.45
C LYS A 127 -4.38 -19.58 2.26
N GLU A 128 -5.53 -19.76 2.90
CA GLU A 128 -6.67 -18.84 2.79
C GLU A 128 -6.28 -17.45 3.33
N ASN A 129 -5.61 -17.38 4.48
CA ASN A 129 -5.06 -16.13 5.01
C ASN A 129 -4.04 -15.46 4.07
N ALA A 130 -3.14 -16.25 3.46
CA ALA A 130 -2.16 -15.72 2.50
C ALA A 130 -2.84 -15.13 1.26
N GLU A 131 -3.94 -15.72 0.79
CA GLU A 131 -4.74 -15.16 -0.31
C GLU A 131 -5.40 -13.85 0.05
N LEU A 132 -6.00 -13.76 1.24
CA LEU A 132 -6.64 -12.52 1.71
C LEU A 132 -5.64 -11.38 1.80
N VAL A 133 -4.45 -11.63 2.38
CA VAL A 133 -3.40 -10.62 2.49
C VAL A 133 -2.84 -10.22 1.12
N ARG A 134 -2.71 -11.17 0.17
CA ARG A 134 -2.34 -10.86 -1.21
C ARG A 134 -3.37 -9.93 -1.85
N TRP A 135 -4.65 -10.23 -1.68
CA TRP A 135 -5.74 -9.43 -2.27
C TRP A 135 -5.77 -8.00 -1.70
N ASP A 136 -5.61 -7.83 -0.37
CA ASP A 136 -5.50 -6.49 0.25
C ASP A 136 -4.29 -5.72 -0.30
N ALA A 137 -3.14 -6.39 -0.48
CA ALA A 137 -1.95 -5.77 -1.05
C ALA A 137 -2.19 -5.34 -2.52
N GLU A 138 -2.85 -6.16 -3.33
CA GLU A 138 -3.21 -5.85 -4.72
C GLU A 138 -4.17 -4.65 -4.79
N PHE A 139 -5.17 -4.60 -3.91
CA PHE A 139 -6.10 -3.48 -3.81
C PHE A 139 -5.38 -2.16 -3.48
N ARG A 140 -4.48 -2.16 -2.49
CA ARG A 140 -3.69 -0.98 -2.10
C ARG A 140 -2.72 -0.54 -3.22
N MET A 141 -2.13 -1.50 -3.93
CA MET A 141 -1.27 -1.21 -5.08
C MET A 141 -2.06 -0.53 -6.20
N GLU A 142 -3.27 -0.99 -6.49
CA GLU A 142 -4.12 -0.36 -7.52
C GLU A 142 -4.54 1.06 -7.10
N ALA A 143 -4.87 1.29 -5.83
CA ALA A 143 -5.10 2.65 -5.31
C ALA A 143 -3.86 3.55 -5.50
N ALA A 144 -2.66 3.06 -5.18
CA ALA A 144 -1.41 3.81 -5.41
C ALA A 144 -1.15 4.07 -6.91
N LYS A 145 -1.51 3.14 -7.80
CA LYS A 145 -1.44 3.32 -9.25
C LYS A 145 -2.38 4.43 -9.73
N GLN A 146 -3.61 4.46 -9.24
CA GLN A 146 -4.57 5.52 -9.59
C GLN A 146 -4.05 6.89 -9.13
N ASN A 147 -3.49 6.98 -7.92
CA ASN A 147 -2.88 8.21 -7.42
C ASN A 147 -1.68 8.66 -8.26
N LEU A 148 -0.90 7.74 -8.82
CA LEU A 148 0.23 8.04 -9.70
C LEU A 148 -0.22 8.61 -11.06
N LEU A 149 -1.38 8.19 -11.55
CA LEU A 149 -1.93 8.58 -12.86
C LEU A 149 -2.75 9.89 -12.82
N GLN A 150 -3.11 10.36 -11.63
CA GLN A 150 -3.77 11.66 -11.40
C GLN A 150 -2.77 12.81 -11.35
#